data_AF-A0A699ZJA8-F1
#
_entry.id   AF-A0A699ZJA8-F1
#
_cell.length_a   1.000
_cell.length_b   1.000
_cell.length_c   1.000
_cell.angle_alpha   90.00
_cell.angle_beta   90.00
_cell.angle_gamma   90.00
#
_symmetry.space_group_name_H-M   'P 1'
#
loop_
_entity.id
_entity.type
_entity.pdbx_description
1 polymer ?
#
loop_
_entity_poly.entity_id
_entity_poly.type
_entity_poly.pdbx_seq_one_letter_code
_entity_poly.pdbx_strand_id
1 'polypeptide(L)'
;MLDIITDFRQIQRCAHFIGLPGVTKTLQPAEPVRIGVLGASQLLENPDIDAVYIGLPNGLHGQWARKALKAGKHVLCEKPFGANQHEAAEVHALARQAGLLCREAFHFREHPLAARLRELVLGKPQPGLSDSSSPSPLPGWQQPAASPGGSQGVLGRLQHLDVQLLIPEWMFGGPQGDNIRFQDQLAGGAMMDGGCYCISLLRLLTGAEPHVVSAEASLVPGSQVTDGAMTAQLAWSDVPGLTASFTASLQHPGPVPLTQLKVQGAK
;
A
#
# COMPACT_ATOMS: atom_id res chain seq x y z
N MET A 1 8.96 1.06 -11.27
CA MET A 1 9.62 0.82 -9.97
C MET A 1 9.59 2.13 -9.19
N LEU A 2 8.66 2.28 -8.24
CA LEU A 2 8.69 3.37 -7.27
C LEU A 2 9.53 2.82 -6.11
N ASP A 3 10.83 3.05 -6.14
CA ASP A 3 11.73 2.69 -5.05
C ASP A 3 11.37 3.51 -3.81
N ILE A 4 10.41 3.02 -3.05
CA ILE A 4 10.01 3.57 -1.76
C ILE A 4 11.25 3.52 -0.87
N ILE A 5 11.77 4.70 -0.51
CA ILE A 5 13.01 4.84 0.25
C ILE A 5 12.73 4.33 1.67
N THR A 6 13.42 3.27 2.07
CA THR A 6 13.12 2.49 3.26
C THR A 6 14.26 2.59 4.27
N ASP A 7 14.15 3.51 5.24
CA ASP A 7 14.47 3.23 6.66
C ASP A 7 14.00 4.40 7.56
N PHE A 8 12.81 4.28 8.17
CA PHE A 8 12.32 5.27 9.14
C PHE A 8 12.99 5.14 10.52
N ARG A 9 13.82 4.11 10.76
CA ARG A 9 14.46 3.86 12.07
C ARG A 9 15.55 4.89 12.41
N GLN A 10 15.94 5.73 11.45
CA GLN A 10 16.86 6.85 11.69
C GLN A 10 16.15 8.14 12.10
N ILE A 11 14.82 8.18 12.07
CA ILE A 11 14.04 9.34 12.51
C ILE A 11 13.97 9.29 14.04
N GLN A 12 14.81 10.09 14.70
CA GLN A 12 14.88 10.15 16.16
C GLN A 12 13.75 10.98 16.80
N ARG A 13 12.92 11.66 16.00
CA ARG A 13 11.80 12.50 16.46
C ARG A 13 10.53 12.23 15.61
N CYS A 14 9.60 11.44 16.14
CA CYS A 14 8.27 11.17 15.57
C CYS A 14 7.21 11.71 16.57
N ALA A 15 6.03 12.27 16.25
CA ALA A 15 5.22 12.41 15.05
C ALA A 15 4.18 13.52 15.30
N HIS A 16 3.60 14.13 14.25
CA HIS A 16 2.34 14.88 14.33
C HIS A 16 1.39 14.41 13.22
N PHE A 17 0.09 14.32 13.51
CA PHE A 17 -0.95 13.92 12.55
C PHE A 17 -1.46 15.13 11.78
N ILE A 18 -1.50 15.05 10.44
CA ILE A 18 -2.31 15.99 9.65
C ILE A 18 -3.75 15.47 9.68
N GLY A 19 -4.56 16.01 10.61
CA GLY A 19 -6.01 15.79 10.65
C GLY A 19 -6.75 16.88 9.87
N LEU A 20 -7.92 16.54 9.32
CA LEU A 20 -8.90 17.55 8.89
C LEU A 20 -9.38 18.34 10.12
N PRO A 21 -9.69 19.64 9.98
CA PRO A 21 -10.30 20.41 11.08
C PRO A 21 -11.54 19.66 11.62
N GLY A 22 -11.57 19.38 12.93
CA GLY A 22 -12.72 18.76 13.60
C GLY A 22 -12.67 17.24 13.84
N VAL A 23 -11.66 16.51 13.35
CA VAL A 23 -11.51 15.07 13.62
C VAL A 23 -10.38 14.83 14.62
N THR A 24 -10.72 14.40 15.84
CA THR A 24 -9.73 14.03 16.88
C THR A 24 -9.82 12.54 17.20
N LYS A 25 -8.70 11.82 17.09
CA LYS A 25 -8.55 10.45 17.60
C LYS A 25 -7.59 10.48 18.77
N THR A 26 -8.08 10.22 19.97
CA THR A 26 -7.27 10.17 21.19
C THR A 26 -6.45 8.89 21.20
N LEU A 27 -5.12 8.99 21.19
CA LEU A 27 -4.21 7.87 21.41
C LEU A 27 -3.67 7.96 22.83
N GLN A 28 -3.65 6.85 23.57
CA GLN A 28 -3.02 6.78 24.89
C GLN A 28 -1.52 6.49 24.73
N PRO A 29 -0.61 7.26 25.38
CA PRO A 29 0.82 7.18 25.09
C PRO A 29 1.59 6.22 26.03
N ALA A 30 2.66 5.62 25.51
CA ALA A 30 3.72 4.98 26.30
C ALA A 30 5.06 5.77 26.29
N GLU A 31 5.28 6.71 25.37
CA GLU A 31 6.42 7.67 25.31
C GLU A 31 5.99 8.92 24.47
N PRO A 32 6.69 10.08 24.51
CA PRO A 32 6.08 11.39 24.26
C PRO A 32 6.00 11.72 22.77
N VAL A 33 5.13 11.03 22.05
CA VAL A 33 4.60 11.54 20.79
C VAL A 33 3.80 12.79 21.13
N ARG A 34 4.29 13.97 20.72
CA ARG A 34 3.54 15.22 20.84
C ARG A 34 2.40 15.19 19.82
N ILE A 35 1.21 14.80 20.27
CA ILE A 35 0.01 14.85 19.44
C ILE A 35 -0.53 16.28 19.48
N GLY A 36 -0.14 17.09 18.50
CA GLY A 36 -0.73 18.40 18.24
C GLY A 36 -1.75 18.33 17.11
N VAL A 37 -2.92 18.95 17.29
CA VAL A 37 -3.86 19.25 16.20
C VAL A 37 -3.49 20.63 15.66
N LEU A 38 -2.58 20.66 14.69
CA LEU A 38 -2.21 21.88 13.98
C LEU A 38 -2.95 21.92 12.64
N GLY A 39 -3.24 23.13 12.15
CA GLY A 39 -3.65 23.29 10.76
C GLY A 39 -2.55 22.76 9.84
N ALA A 40 -2.92 22.14 8.73
CA ALA A 40 -1.97 21.39 7.91
C ALA A 40 -0.77 22.25 7.40
N SER A 41 -0.94 23.56 7.17
CA SER A 41 0.19 24.47 6.88
C SER A 41 1.12 24.68 8.08
N GLN A 42 0.55 24.87 9.28
CA GLN A 42 1.33 25.06 10.51
C GLN A 42 2.20 23.85 10.84
N LEU A 43 1.71 22.64 10.54
CA LEU A 43 2.48 21.41 10.73
C LEU A 43 3.67 21.34 9.76
N LEU A 44 3.48 21.73 8.50
CA LEU A 44 4.55 21.71 7.50
C LEU A 44 5.60 22.81 7.73
N GLU A 45 5.18 23.96 8.24
CA GLU A 45 6.07 25.11 8.55
C GLU A 45 6.84 24.93 9.86
N ASN A 46 6.44 23.99 10.72
CA ASN A 46 7.07 23.78 12.02
C ASN A 46 8.50 23.20 11.85
N PRO A 47 9.56 23.91 12.26
CA PRO A 47 10.95 23.44 12.13
C PRO A 47 11.28 22.24 13.03
N ASP A 48 10.48 21.96 14.06
CA ASP A 48 10.71 20.86 15.02
C ASP A 48 10.17 19.50 14.54
N ILE A 49 9.52 19.45 13.37
CA ILE A 49 8.92 18.23 12.81
C ILE A 49 9.80 17.70 11.68
N ASP A 50 10.29 16.46 11.80
CA ASP A 50 11.12 15.82 10.77
C ASP A 50 10.28 15.01 9.76
N ALA A 51 9.12 14.51 10.20
CA ALA A 51 8.28 13.60 9.42
C ALA A 51 6.79 13.84 9.65
N VAL A 52 5.97 13.55 8.64
CA VAL A 52 4.51 13.65 8.70
C VAL A 52 3.85 12.33 8.31
N TYR A 53 2.72 12.05 8.95
CA TYR A 53 1.81 10.99 8.56
C TYR A 53 0.56 11.57 7.89
N ILE A 54 0.27 11.12 6.67
CA ILE A 54 -0.87 11.56 5.86
C ILE A 54 -1.94 10.47 5.92
N GLY A 55 -2.97 10.67 6.75
CA GLY A 55 -4.14 9.79 6.88
C GLY A 55 -5.41 10.43 6.33
N LEU A 56 -5.29 11.17 5.23
CA LEU A 56 -6.39 11.87 4.57
C LEU A 56 -7.16 10.93 3.63
N PRO A 57 -8.27 11.34 3.01
CA PRO A 57 -8.86 10.59 1.90
C PRO A 57 -7.87 10.40 0.73
N ASN A 58 -8.00 9.30 -0.01
CA ASN A 58 -7.06 8.86 -1.06
C ASN A 58 -6.73 9.98 -2.07
N GLY A 59 -7.75 10.70 -2.54
CA GLY A 59 -7.60 11.80 -3.51
C GLY A 59 -6.72 12.96 -3.03
N LEU A 60 -6.43 13.05 -1.72
CA LEU A 60 -5.61 14.11 -1.13
C LEU A 60 -4.18 13.66 -0.82
N HIS A 61 -3.88 12.37 -0.93
CA HIS A 61 -2.56 11.81 -0.60
C HIS A 61 -1.44 12.45 -1.44
N GLY A 62 -1.57 12.42 -2.77
CA GLY A 62 -0.54 12.95 -3.67
C GLY A 62 -0.28 14.44 -3.44
N GLN A 63 -1.34 15.23 -3.28
CA GLN A 63 -1.23 16.66 -3.00
C GLN A 63 -0.46 16.94 -1.70
N TRP A 64 -0.83 16.27 -0.61
CA TRP A 64 -0.22 16.53 0.69
C TRP A 64 1.18 15.95 0.82
N ALA A 65 1.46 14.82 0.18
CA ALA A 65 2.80 14.27 0.10
C ALA A 65 3.74 15.24 -0.64
N ARG A 66 3.31 15.79 -1.78
CA ARG A 66 4.08 16.83 -2.50
C ARG A 66 4.34 18.07 -1.64
N LYS A 67 3.33 18.55 -0.91
CA LYS A 67 3.51 19.72 -0.01
C LYS A 67 4.51 19.42 1.12
N ALA A 68 4.39 18.26 1.75
CA ALA A 68 5.27 17.86 2.84
C ALA A 68 6.73 17.71 2.40
N LEU A 69 6.96 17.05 1.26
CA LEU A 69 8.30 16.88 0.69
C LEU A 69 8.93 18.23 0.32
N LYS A 70 8.15 19.16 -0.27
CA LYS A 70 8.62 20.53 -0.56
C LYS A 70 8.96 21.33 0.70
N ALA A 71 8.32 21.01 1.83
CA ALA A 71 8.61 21.60 3.13
C ALA A 71 9.78 20.90 3.87
N GLY A 72 10.49 19.98 3.21
CA GLY A 72 11.64 19.28 3.79
C GLY A 72 11.27 18.14 4.74
N LYS A 73 10.01 17.66 4.72
CA LYS A 73 9.53 16.64 5.66
C LYS A 73 9.54 15.24 5.06
N HIS A 74 9.95 14.25 5.83
CA HIS A 74 9.72 12.84 5.49
C HIS A 74 8.22 12.51 5.52
N VAL A 75 7.79 11.57 4.69
CA VAL A 75 6.35 11.25 4.52
C VAL A 75 6.06 9.78 4.73
N LEU A 76 5.17 9.46 5.66
CA LEU A 76 4.45 8.19 5.72
C LEU A 76 3.01 8.44 5.27
N CYS A 77 2.62 7.93 4.12
CA CYS A 77 1.30 8.17 3.53
C CYS A 77 0.42 6.93 3.63
N GLU A 78 -0.83 7.08 4.04
CA GLU A 78 -1.80 5.98 4.00
C GLU A 78 -1.95 5.40 2.60
N LYS A 79 -2.38 4.13 2.59
CA LYS A 79 -2.71 3.43 1.36
C LYS A 79 -4.11 3.87 0.89
N PRO A 80 -4.38 3.90 -0.43
CA PRO A 80 -3.42 3.76 -1.52
C PRO A 80 -2.58 5.04 -1.66
N PHE A 81 -1.34 4.93 -2.09
CA PHE A 81 -0.35 6.03 -2.04
C PHE A 81 -0.76 7.35 -2.74
N GLY A 82 -1.65 7.29 -3.73
CA GLY A 82 -2.16 8.46 -4.45
C GLY A 82 -3.47 8.12 -5.17
N ALA A 83 -4.09 9.12 -5.80
CA ALA A 83 -5.32 8.92 -6.55
C ALA A 83 -5.14 8.05 -7.80
N ASN A 84 -3.93 8.00 -8.34
CA ASN A 84 -3.57 7.25 -9.53
C ASN A 84 -2.04 7.08 -9.63
N GLN A 85 -1.61 6.33 -10.65
CA GLN A 85 -0.20 6.05 -10.92
C GLN A 85 0.63 7.33 -11.20
N HIS A 86 0.05 8.32 -11.88
CA HIS A 86 0.76 9.55 -12.24
C HIS A 86 1.14 10.34 -10.98
N GLU A 87 0.20 10.56 -10.07
CA GLU A 87 0.48 11.22 -8.79
C GLU A 87 1.52 10.45 -7.97
N ALA A 88 1.41 9.12 -7.91
CA ALA A 88 2.37 8.28 -7.21
C ALA A 88 3.80 8.44 -7.77
N ALA A 89 3.93 8.51 -9.10
CA ALA A 89 5.20 8.73 -9.78
C ALA A 89 5.79 10.12 -9.50
N GLU A 90 4.97 11.17 -9.51
CA GLU A 90 5.42 12.52 -9.19
C GLU A 90 5.94 12.63 -7.76
N VAL A 91 5.19 12.10 -6.78
CA VAL A 91 5.59 12.11 -5.36
C VAL A 91 6.90 11.37 -5.16
N HIS A 92 7.05 10.20 -5.79
CA HIS A 92 8.27 9.41 -5.70
C HIS A 92 9.48 10.14 -6.32
N ALA A 93 9.32 10.72 -7.51
CA ALA A 93 10.38 11.50 -8.14
C ALA A 93 10.81 12.69 -7.27
N LEU A 94 9.83 13.40 -6.68
CA LEU A 94 10.08 14.52 -5.78
C LEU A 94 10.81 14.07 -4.50
N ALA A 95 10.41 12.95 -3.90
CA ALA A 95 11.08 12.42 -2.71
C ALA A 95 12.55 12.08 -2.99
N ARG A 96 12.82 11.45 -4.14
CA ARG A 96 14.19 11.16 -4.58
C ARG A 96 15.00 12.44 -4.81
N GLN A 97 14.42 13.42 -5.51
CA GLN A 97 15.09 14.69 -5.77
C GLN A 97 15.43 15.44 -4.47
N ALA A 98 14.53 15.40 -3.48
CA ALA A 98 14.72 16.04 -2.19
C ALA A 98 15.63 15.24 -1.24
N GLY A 99 15.99 13.99 -1.56
CA GLY A 99 16.71 13.10 -0.65
C GLY A 99 15.91 12.71 0.61
N LEU A 100 14.57 12.76 0.54
CA LEU A 100 13.68 12.53 1.67
C LEU A 100 13.01 11.16 1.59
N LEU A 101 12.89 10.48 2.73
CA LEU A 101 12.06 9.29 2.88
C LEU A 101 10.59 9.58 2.56
N CYS A 102 9.99 8.74 1.70
CA CYS A 102 8.57 8.76 1.40
C CYS A 102 8.07 7.33 1.21
N ARG A 103 7.08 6.92 2.01
CA ARG A 103 6.62 5.54 2.08
C ARG A 103 5.10 5.42 2.20
N GLU A 104 4.54 4.45 1.50
CA GLU A 104 3.16 4.01 1.67
C GLU A 104 2.99 3.13 2.93
N ALA A 105 1.93 3.36 3.70
CA ALA A 105 1.68 2.79 5.01
C ALA A 105 0.93 1.43 4.93
N PHE A 106 1.48 0.48 4.17
CA PHE A 106 1.00 -0.91 4.21
C PHE A 106 1.47 -1.64 5.49
N HIS A 107 0.79 -1.39 6.61
CA HIS A 107 1.15 -1.92 7.92
C HIS A 107 1.29 -3.46 7.95
N PHE A 108 0.48 -4.20 7.18
CA PHE A 108 0.51 -5.67 7.18
C PHE A 108 1.87 -6.23 6.74
N ARG A 109 2.65 -5.47 5.94
CA ARG A 109 3.99 -5.89 5.49
C ARG A 109 5.00 -5.98 6.64
N GLU A 110 4.75 -5.26 7.73
CA GLU A 110 5.58 -5.27 8.94
C GLU A 110 5.12 -6.33 9.95
N HIS A 111 3.97 -6.96 9.71
CA HIS A 111 3.48 -8.00 10.60
C HIS A 111 4.33 -9.29 10.43
N PRO A 112 4.72 -10.00 11.51
CA PRO A 112 5.52 -11.22 11.42
C PRO A 112 4.93 -12.31 10.48
N LEU A 113 3.59 -12.33 10.36
CA LEU A 113 2.88 -13.18 9.40
C LEU A 113 3.32 -12.93 7.95
N ALA A 114 3.55 -11.68 7.54
CA ALA A 114 3.99 -11.36 6.19
C ALA A 114 5.38 -11.93 5.88
N ALA A 115 6.30 -11.84 6.84
CA ALA A 115 7.62 -12.45 6.74
C ALA A 115 7.51 -13.99 6.64
N ARG A 116 6.65 -14.60 7.47
CA ARG A 116 6.43 -16.04 7.44
C ARG A 116 5.77 -16.53 6.13
N LEU A 117 4.78 -15.79 5.62
CA LEU A 117 4.15 -16.10 4.33
C LEU A 117 5.17 -16.03 3.19
N ARG A 118 6.02 -14.99 3.16
CA ARG A 118 7.12 -14.90 2.19
C ARG A 118 8.06 -16.09 2.28
N GLU A 119 8.45 -16.49 3.48
CA GLU A 119 9.34 -17.64 3.68
C GLU A 119 8.71 -18.95 3.17
N LEU A 120 7.43 -19.17 3.45
CA LEU A 120 6.70 -20.37 2.99
C LEU A 120 6.59 -20.40 1.45
N VAL A 121 6.36 -19.24 0.83
CA VAL A 121 6.12 -19.12 -0.60
C VAL A 121 7.42 -19.05 -1.40
N LEU A 122 8.37 -18.22 -1.00
CA LEU A 122 9.62 -17.96 -1.73
C LEU A 122 10.81 -18.79 -1.23
N GLY A 123 10.73 -19.32 0.00
CA GLY A 123 11.85 -19.95 0.70
C GLY A 123 12.55 -18.98 1.66
N LYS A 124 13.44 -19.51 2.50
CA LYS A 124 14.28 -18.67 3.36
C LYS A 124 15.25 -17.83 2.50
N PRO A 125 15.48 -16.55 2.85
CA PRO A 125 16.55 -15.77 2.23
C PRO A 125 17.88 -16.53 2.38
N GLN A 126 18.58 -16.75 1.26
CA GLN A 126 19.91 -17.34 1.33
C GLN A 126 20.91 -16.28 1.79
N PRO A 127 21.79 -16.58 2.77
CA PRO A 127 22.86 -15.66 3.16
C PRO A 127 23.78 -15.37 1.97
N GLY A 128 23.99 -14.09 1.63
CA GLY A 128 25.00 -13.66 0.64
C GLY A 128 24.51 -13.26 -0.76
N LEU A 129 23.21 -13.36 -1.06
CA LEU A 129 22.62 -12.86 -2.32
C LEU A 129 21.97 -11.49 -2.12
N SER A 130 22.79 -10.43 -2.08
CA SER A 130 22.31 -9.05 -2.23
C SER A 130 22.42 -8.64 -3.69
N ASP A 131 21.31 -8.25 -4.32
CA ASP A 131 21.33 -7.65 -5.66
C ASP A 131 22.07 -6.30 -5.58
N SER A 132 23.23 -6.25 -6.24
CA SER A 132 24.15 -5.11 -6.23
C SER A 132 23.73 -3.98 -7.17
N SER A 133 22.58 -4.08 -7.84
CA SER A 133 22.19 -3.14 -8.90
C SER A 133 21.30 -1.97 -8.45
N SER A 134 20.75 -2.00 -7.23
CA SER A 134 20.04 -0.85 -6.65
C SER A 134 20.92 -0.14 -5.62
N PRO A 135 21.17 1.18 -5.74
CA PRO A 135 21.82 1.94 -4.68
C PRO A 135 20.88 1.97 -3.47
N SER A 136 21.06 1.01 -2.54
CA SER A 136 20.34 1.00 -1.27
C SER A 136 20.93 2.10 -0.38
N PRO A 137 20.16 3.11 0.05
CA PRO A 137 20.77 4.24 0.74
C PRO A 137 21.21 3.92 2.17
N LEU A 138 20.94 2.74 2.75
CA LEU A 138 21.33 2.44 4.14
C LEU A 138 21.72 0.97 4.42
N PRO A 139 22.74 0.71 5.27
CA PRO A 139 23.10 -0.64 5.71
C PRO A 139 22.01 -1.27 6.57
N GLY A 140 21.52 -2.46 6.20
CA GLY A 140 20.65 -3.29 7.05
C GLY A 140 19.20 -3.47 6.59
N TRP A 141 18.78 -2.81 5.51
CA TRP A 141 17.58 -3.20 4.75
C TRP A 141 17.98 -3.55 3.32
N GLN A 142 18.17 -4.83 3.08
CA GLN A 142 18.10 -5.39 1.74
C GLN A 142 16.71 -6.02 1.66
N GLN A 143 15.85 -5.56 0.74
CA GLN A 143 14.81 -6.48 0.29
C GLN A 143 15.57 -7.65 -0.33
N PRO A 144 15.43 -8.90 0.17
CA PRO A 144 16.05 -10.03 -0.49
C PRO A 144 15.58 -9.98 -1.94
N ALA A 145 16.52 -10.02 -2.88
CA ALA A 145 16.20 -10.13 -4.28
C ALA A 145 15.28 -11.35 -4.43
N ALA A 146 14.01 -11.12 -4.71
CA ALA A 146 13.13 -12.20 -5.08
C ALA A 146 13.49 -12.49 -6.52
N SER A 147 14.11 -13.65 -6.78
CA SER A 147 14.21 -14.13 -8.15
C SER A 147 12.79 -14.42 -8.62
N PRO A 148 12.25 -13.67 -9.61
CA PRO A 148 10.92 -13.94 -10.12
C PRO A 148 10.86 -15.41 -10.55
N GLY A 149 9.91 -16.18 -10.00
CA GLY A 149 9.57 -17.50 -10.53
C GLY A 149 10.39 -18.70 -10.06
N GLY A 150 11.37 -18.50 -9.19
CA GLY A 150 12.22 -19.56 -8.64
C GLY A 150 11.84 -20.01 -7.23
N SER A 151 10.55 -20.09 -6.86
CA SER A 151 10.18 -20.39 -5.48
C SER A 151 10.73 -21.74 -5.02
N GLN A 152 11.69 -21.69 -4.09
CA GLN A 152 12.18 -22.83 -3.31
C GLN A 152 11.41 -23.00 -1.99
N GLY A 153 10.26 -22.32 -1.87
CA GLY A 153 9.36 -22.46 -0.74
C GLY A 153 8.74 -23.85 -0.63
N VAL A 154 7.94 -24.05 0.41
CA VAL A 154 7.34 -25.35 0.73
C VAL A 154 6.38 -25.84 -0.36
N LEU A 155 5.83 -24.91 -1.16
CA LEU A 155 4.89 -25.19 -2.26
C LEU A 155 5.63 -25.52 -3.58
N GLY A 156 6.96 -25.50 -3.62
CA GLY A 156 7.72 -25.59 -4.86
C GLY A 156 7.42 -24.41 -5.78
N ARG A 157 7.55 -24.61 -7.10
CA ARG A 157 7.31 -23.55 -8.11
C ARG A 157 5.86 -23.07 -8.05
N LEU A 158 5.64 -21.76 -7.86
CA LEU A 158 4.29 -21.18 -7.86
C LEU A 158 3.61 -21.35 -9.22
N GLN A 159 2.31 -21.60 -9.18
CA GLN A 159 1.46 -21.78 -10.37
C GLN A 159 0.33 -20.76 -10.40
N HIS A 160 -0.36 -20.57 -9.27
CA HIS A 160 -1.50 -19.68 -9.18
C HIS A 160 -1.64 -19.06 -7.79
N LEU A 161 -2.03 -17.78 -7.74
CA LEU A 161 -2.44 -17.10 -6.50
C LEU A 161 -3.83 -16.50 -6.68
N ASP A 162 -4.71 -16.68 -5.70
CA ASP A 162 -6.00 -16.00 -5.64
C ASP A 162 -6.08 -15.17 -4.36
N VAL A 163 -6.36 -13.88 -4.50
CA VAL A 163 -6.48 -12.96 -3.36
C VAL A 163 -7.85 -12.30 -3.36
N GLN A 164 -8.57 -12.43 -2.27
CA GLN A 164 -9.89 -11.84 -2.12
C GLN A 164 -9.93 -10.93 -0.90
N LEU A 165 -10.46 -9.73 -1.09
CA LEU A 165 -10.77 -8.79 -0.02
C LEU A 165 -12.19 -8.27 -0.24
N LEU A 166 -13.14 -8.91 0.43
CA LEU A 166 -14.57 -8.69 0.25
C LEU A 166 -15.12 -8.07 1.52
N ILE A 167 -15.62 -6.85 1.40
CA ILE A 167 -16.21 -6.09 2.49
C ILE A 167 -17.72 -5.99 2.24
N PRO A 168 -18.54 -6.43 3.21
CA PRO A 168 -19.98 -6.35 3.08
C PRO A 168 -20.48 -4.92 2.91
N GLU A 169 -21.51 -4.73 2.09
CA GLU A 169 -22.08 -3.41 1.83
C GLU A 169 -22.50 -2.69 3.14
N TRP A 170 -23.11 -3.44 4.06
CA TRP A 170 -23.59 -2.91 5.35
C TRP A 170 -22.45 -2.42 6.25
N MET A 171 -21.20 -2.88 6.06
CA MET A 171 -20.08 -2.53 6.92
C MET A 171 -19.73 -1.03 6.83
N PHE A 172 -19.93 -0.42 5.66
CA PHE A 172 -19.63 0.99 5.44
C PHE A 172 -20.87 1.81 5.04
N GLY A 173 -22.07 1.27 5.21
CA GLY A 173 -23.31 1.97 4.86
C GLY A 173 -23.58 2.08 3.35
N GLY A 174 -22.88 1.31 2.52
CA GLY A 174 -23.05 1.27 1.07
C GLY A 174 -22.69 2.58 0.34
N PRO A 175 -23.01 2.68 -0.96
CA PRO A 175 -22.66 3.83 -1.81
C PRO A 175 -23.53 5.08 -1.59
N GLN A 176 -24.45 5.04 -0.63
CA GLN A 176 -25.37 6.12 -0.35
C GLN A 176 -24.72 7.14 0.60
N GLY A 177 -25.03 8.43 0.42
CA GLY A 177 -24.59 9.49 1.33
C GLY A 177 -23.17 10.01 1.06
N ASP A 178 -22.46 10.38 2.12
CA ASP A 178 -21.18 11.10 2.11
C ASP A 178 -19.96 10.20 2.37
N ASN A 179 -20.10 8.88 2.20
CA ASN A 179 -18.99 7.95 2.40
C ASN A 179 -17.90 8.16 1.35
N ILE A 180 -16.72 8.56 1.81
CA ILE A 180 -15.54 8.88 0.98
C ILE A 180 -15.10 7.73 0.06
N ARG A 181 -15.42 6.48 0.39
CA ARG A 181 -15.06 5.30 -0.41
C ARG A 181 -15.84 5.21 -1.72
N PHE A 182 -16.93 5.94 -1.85
CA PHE A 182 -17.81 5.90 -3.03
C PHE A 182 -17.84 7.24 -3.76
N GLN A 183 -16.86 8.11 -3.52
CA GLN A 183 -16.76 9.43 -4.13
C GLN A 183 -15.63 9.51 -5.17
N ASP A 184 -15.99 9.88 -6.40
CA ASP A 184 -15.06 10.04 -7.53
C ASP A 184 -13.93 11.02 -7.20
N GLN A 185 -14.27 12.16 -6.59
CA GLN A 185 -13.32 13.23 -6.27
C GLN A 185 -12.28 12.83 -5.20
N LEU A 186 -12.58 11.80 -4.41
CA LEU A 186 -11.71 11.33 -3.34
C LEU A 186 -10.98 10.04 -3.71
N ALA A 187 -10.99 9.65 -5.00
CA ALA A 187 -10.41 8.41 -5.48
C ALA A 187 -10.89 7.20 -4.66
N GLY A 188 -12.22 7.12 -4.51
CA GLY A 188 -12.89 5.99 -3.91
C GLY A 188 -12.77 4.72 -4.76
N GLY A 189 -13.37 3.65 -4.27
CA GLY A 189 -13.55 2.42 -5.02
C GLY A 189 -12.96 1.21 -4.31
N ALA A 190 -13.48 0.02 -4.64
CA ALA A 190 -12.98 -1.22 -4.09
C ALA A 190 -11.54 -1.49 -4.51
N MET A 191 -11.16 -1.12 -5.74
CA MET A 191 -9.77 -1.19 -6.19
C MET A 191 -8.84 -0.33 -5.34
N MET A 192 -9.26 0.90 -5.04
CA MET A 192 -8.48 1.87 -4.26
C MET A 192 -8.41 1.49 -2.78
N ASP A 193 -9.48 0.93 -2.20
CA ASP A 193 -9.50 0.57 -0.77
C ASP A 193 -8.94 -0.83 -0.49
N GLY A 194 -9.53 -1.87 -1.10
CA GLY A 194 -9.19 -3.27 -0.87
C GLY A 194 -8.25 -3.86 -1.92
N GLY A 195 -8.43 -3.50 -3.19
CA GLY A 195 -7.64 -4.03 -4.31
C GLY A 195 -6.15 -3.71 -4.20
N CYS A 196 -5.80 -2.54 -3.65
CA CYS A 196 -4.40 -2.18 -3.38
C CYS A 196 -3.72 -3.15 -2.39
N TYR A 197 -4.44 -3.72 -1.41
CA TYR A 197 -3.91 -4.80 -0.56
C TYR A 197 -3.69 -6.08 -1.35
N CYS A 198 -4.62 -6.45 -2.25
CA CYS A 198 -4.47 -7.62 -3.09
C CYS A 198 -3.20 -7.55 -3.94
N ILE A 199 -2.99 -6.42 -4.63
CA ILE A 199 -1.79 -6.18 -5.43
C ILE A 199 -0.53 -6.15 -4.56
N SER A 200 -0.57 -5.47 -3.40
CA SER A 200 0.56 -5.40 -2.48
C SER A 200 0.97 -6.78 -1.95
N LEU A 201 0.00 -7.64 -1.64
CA LEU A 201 0.23 -9.01 -1.20
C LEU A 201 0.77 -9.90 -2.33
N LEU A 202 0.24 -9.79 -3.55
CA LEU A 202 0.77 -10.51 -4.70
C LEU A 202 2.23 -10.15 -4.97
N ARG A 203 2.56 -8.84 -5.03
CA ARG A 203 3.94 -8.36 -5.16
C ARG A 203 4.82 -8.81 -3.99
N LEU A 204 4.27 -8.90 -2.78
CA LEU A 204 5.00 -9.40 -1.62
C LEU A 204 5.37 -10.89 -1.79
N LEU A 205 4.46 -11.69 -2.34
CA LEU A 205 4.62 -13.15 -2.43
C LEU A 205 5.33 -13.62 -3.69
N THR A 206 5.36 -12.80 -4.75
CA THR A 206 6.10 -13.10 -5.98
C THR A 206 7.40 -12.32 -6.07
N GLY A 207 7.48 -11.18 -5.39
CA GLY A 207 8.59 -10.24 -5.45
C GLY A 207 8.76 -9.56 -6.82
N ALA A 208 7.76 -9.66 -7.69
CA ALA A 208 7.79 -9.13 -9.04
C ALA A 208 6.47 -8.41 -9.37
N GLU A 209 6.54 -7.50 -10.33
CA GLU A 209 5.39 -6.73 -10.80
C GLU A 209 4.55 -7.57 -11.78
N PRO A 210 3.25 -7.80 -11.52
CA PRO A 210 2.38 -8.41 -12.51
C PRO A 210 1.99 -7.41 -13.61
N HIS A 211 1.60 -7.93 -14.77
CA HIS A 211 0.79 -7.20 -15.74
C HIS A 211 -0.65 -7.69 -15.72
N VAL A 212 -1.58 -6.80 -16.06
CA VAL A 212 -3.01 -7.13 -16.15
C VAL A 212 -3.28 -7.88 -17.46
N VAL A 213 -3.89 -9.06 -17.34
CA VAL A 213 -4.38 -9.87 -18.47
C VAL A 213 -5.81 -9.46 -18.81
N SER A 214 -6.65 -9.35 -17.80
CA SER A 214 -8.02 -8.83 -17.91
C SER A 214 -8.46 -8.23 -16.58
N ALA A 215 -9.39 -7.28 -16.63
CA ALA A 215 -10.00 -6.71 -15.45
C ALA A 215 -11.46 -6.35 -15.74
N GLU A 216 -12.31 -6.51 -14.73
CA GLU A 216 -13.72 -6.15 -14.78
C GLU A 216 -14.11 -5.40 -13.51
N ALA A 217 -14.83 -4.30 -13.68
CA ALA A 217 -15.29 -3.46 -12.59
C ALA A 217 -16.81 -3.36 -12.60
N SER A 218 -17.42 -3.49 -11.44
CA SER A 218 -18.80 -3.07 -11.21
C SER A 218 -18.77 -1.65 -10.65
N LEU A 219 -19.27 -0.67 -11.40
CA LEU A 219 -19.26 0.72 -10.97
C LEU A 219 -20.34 0.99 -9.92
N VAL A 220 -20.04 1.92 -9.02
CA VAL A 220 -21.05 2.50 -8.13
C VAL A 220 -22.14 3.18 -8.97
N PRO A 221 -23.43 3.05 -8.63
CA PRO A 221 -24.50 3.74 -9.34
C PRO A 221 -24.25 5.25 -9.47
N GLY A 222 -24.27 5.75 -10.71
CA GLY A 222 -24.03 7.17 -11.02
C GLY A 222 -22.56 7.58 -11.12
N SER A 223 -21.61 6.71 -10.77
CA SER A 223 -20.19 6.95 -10.97
C SER A 223 -19.72 6.51 -12.36
N GLN A 224 -18.70 7.18 -12.88
CA GLN A 224 -17.98 6.78 -14.10
C GLN A 224 -16.60 6.19 -13.82
N VAL A 225 -16.10 6.29 -12.59
CA VAL A 225 -14.71 5.95 -12.24
C VAL A 225 -14.57 5.12 -10.97
N THR A 226 -15.53 5.21 -10.05
CA THR A 226 -15.49 4.55 -8.75
C THR A 226 -16.15 3.18 -8.84
N ASP A 227 -15.39 2.13 -8.59
CA ASP A 227 -15.87 0.76 -8.58
C ASP A 227 -16.41 0.35 -7.20
N GLY A 228 -17.56 -0.33 -7.17
CA GLY A 228 -18.05 -1.05 -6.01
C GLY A 228 -17.39 -2.42 -5.84
N ALA A 229 -16.92 -3.00 -6.93
CA ALA A 229 -16.14 -4.23 -6.97
C ALA A 229 -15.21 -4.26 -8.19
N MET A 230 -14.07 -4.91 -8.04
CA MET A 230 -13.07 -5.13 -9.07
C MET A 230 -12.61 -6.59 -9.04
N THR A 231 -12.54 -7.21 -10.21
CA THR A 231 -11.83 -8.47 -10.42
C THR A 231 -10.76 -8.30 -11.48
N ALA A 232 -9.64 -9.00 -11.33
CA ALA A 232 -8.64 -9.02 -12.39
C ALA A 232 -7.90 -10.36 -12.45
N GLN A 233 -7.42 -10.67 -13.66
CA GLN A 233 -6.46 -11.73 -13.94
C GLN A 233 -5.11 -11.09 -14.25
N LEU A 234 -4.06 -11.67 -13.70
CA LEU A 234 -2.71 -11.14 -13.70
C LEU A 234 -1.72 -12.22 -14.12
N ALA A 235 -0.63 -11.81 -14.74
CA ALA A 235 0.47 -12.69 -15.11
C ALA A 235 1.82 -11.96 -14.95
N TRP A 236 2.92 -12.71 -15.02
CA TRP A 236 4.27 -12.19 -14.91
C TRP A 236 5.07 -12.56 -16.16
N SER A 237 5.64 -11.56 -16.83
CA SER A 237 6.46 -11.79 -18.03
C SER A 237 7.72 -12.58 -17.70
N ASP A 238 8.31 -12.33 -16.54
CA ASP A 238 9.56 -12.96 -16.08
C ASP A 238 9.32 -14.34 -15.44
N VAL A 239 8.07 -14.76 -15.27
CA VAL A 239 7.69 -16.04 -14.67
C VAL A 239 6.65 -16.75 -15.54
N PRO A 240 7.09 -17.43 -16.61
CA PRO A 240 6.19 -18.13 -17.50
C PRO A 240 5.30 -19.15 -16.76
N GLY A 241 4.00 -19.06 -16.97
CA GLY A 241 3.00 -19.96 -16.38
C GLY A 241 2.53 -19.59 -14.98
N LEU A 242 3.11 -18.58 -14.33
CA LEU A 242 2.56 -18.03 -13.11
C LEU A 242 1.39 -17.11 -13.44
N THR A 243 0.25 -17.38 -12.81
CA THR A 243 -0.96 -16.56 -12.93
C THR A 243 -1.45 -16.12 -11.56
N ALA A 244 -2.26 -15.09 -11.51
CA ALA A 244 -3.00 -14.75 -10.32
C ALA A 244 -4.36 -14.14 -10.65
N SER A 245 -5.29 -14.27 -9.72
CA SER A 245 -6.52 -13.51 -9.70
C SER A 245 -6.62 -12.68 -8.43
N PHE A 246 -7.35 -11.57 -8.51
CA PHE A 246 -7.88 -10.96 -7.30
C PHE A 246 -9.32 -10.52 -7.46
N THR A 247 -10.00 -10.44 -6.32
CA THR A 247 -11.33 -9.84 -6.18
C THR A 247 -11.31 -8.87 -5.00
N ALA A 248 -11.67 -7.62 -5.26
CA ALA A 248 -11.93 -6.63 -4.23
C ALA A 248 -13.39 -6.17 -4.31
N SER A 249 -14.08 -6.07 -3.18
CA SER A 249 -15.46 -5.57 -3.18
C SER A 249 -15.75 -4.78 -1.90
N LEU A 250 -16.46 -3.67 -2.06
CA LEU A 250 -17.08 -2.90 -0.96
C LEU A 250 -18.60 -3.12 -0.89
N GLN A 251 -19.11 -4.01 -1.74
CA GLN A 251 -20.54 -4.31 -1.89
C GLN A 251 -20.76 -5.83 -1.80
N HIS A 252 -19.95 -6.52 -1.01
CA HIS A 252 -20.08 -7.96 -0.88
C HIS A 252 -21.43 -8.30 -0.22
N PRO A 253 -22.23 -9.23 -0.76
CA PRO A 253 -23.53 -9.58 -0.17
C PRO A 253 -23.40 -10.46 1.07
N GLY A 254 -22.21 -10.98 1.37
CA GLY A 254 -21.98 -11.89 2.49
C GLY A 254 -22.14 -11.22 3.86
N PRO A 255 -22.38 -12.02 4.91
CA PRO A 255 -22.69 -11.51 6.24
C PRO A 255 -21.45 -11.07 7.03
N VAL A 256 -20.23 -11.33 6.53
CA VAL A 256 -18.97 -11.02 7.22
C VAL A 256 -17.91 -10.57 6.22
N PRO A 257 -16.95 -9.72 6.64
CA PRO A 257 -15.77 -9.45 5.83
C PRO A 257 -14.97 -10.73 5.57
N LEU A 258 -14.50 -10.88 4.34
CA LEU A 258 -13.64 -11.99 3.94
C LEU A 258 -12.31 -11.43 3.41
N THR A 259 -11.22 -11.88 4.03
CA THR A 259 -9.88 -11.74 3.45
C THR A 259 -9.32 -13.14 3.26
N GLN A 260 -9.05 -13.51 2.01
CA GLN A 260 -8.59 -14.84 1.66
C GLN A 260 -7.38 -14.76 0.73
N LEU A 261 -6.39 -15.60 1.00
CA LEU A 261 -5.26 -15.88 0.14
C LEU A 261 -5.26 -17.38 -0.13
N LYS A 262 -5.28 -17.77 -1.41
CA LYS A 262 -4.96 -19.13 -1.85
C LYS A 262 -3.69 -19.09 -2.67
N VAL A 263 -2.79 -20.03 -2.40
CA VAL A 263 -1.53 -20.16 -3.14
C VAL A 263 -1.41 -21.61 -3.57
N GLN A 264 -1.20 -21.81 -4.87
CA GLN A 264 -0.94 -23.10 -5.46
C GLN A 264 0.48 -23.14 -6.01
N GLY A 265 1.21 -24.20 -5.65
CA GLY A 265 2.50 -24.53 -6.23
C GLY A 265 2.54 -25.98 -6.74
N ALA A 266 3.68 -26.37 -7.27
CA ALA A 266 3.88 -27.68 -7.89
C ALA A 266 4.00 -28.86 -6.88
N LYS A 267 3.99 -28.59 -5.57
CA LYS A 267 4.00 -29.58 -4.48
C LYS A 267 2.78 -29.40 -3.60
#